data_AF-A0AA42CR21-F1
#
_entry.id   AF-A0AA42CR21-F1
#
_cell.length_a   1.000
_cell.length_b   1.000
_cell.length_c   1.000
_cell.angle_alpha   90.00
_cell.angle_beta   90.00
_cell.angle_gamma   90.00
#
_symmetry.space_group_name_H-M   'P 1'
#
loop_
_entity.id
_entity.type
_entity.pdbx_description
1 polymer ?
#
loop_
_entity_poly.entity_id
_entity_poly.type
_entity_poly.pdbx_seq_one_letter_code
_entity_poly.pdbx_strand_id
1 'polypeptide(L)'
;MDQGQEHTLEFLLAFDGRRHWYEQGYSTRFEIRRVPPAPSRPHGLVYSLTLHGPDGERIMGFDNAHAVARPGRNAKRPTEADHWHRTGTDPGRP
;
A
#
# COMPACT_ATOMS: atom_id res chain seq x y z
N MET A 1 -10.33 -20.69 9.64
CA MET A 1 -9.94 -19.76 8.55
C MET A 1 -10.81 -20.13 7.37
N ASP A 2 -11.56 -19.16 6.85
CA ASP A 2 -12.53 -19.38 5.77
C ASP A 2 -11.79 -19.53 4.43
N GLN A 3 -12.05 -20.62 3.71
CA GLN A 3 -11.36 -20.96 2.45
C GLN A 3 -11.47 -19.84 1.41
N GLY A 4 -12.52 -19.02 1.47
CA GLY A 4 -12.68 -17.84 0.62
C GLY A 4 -11.60 -16.75 0.83
N GLN A 5 -11.09 -16.55 2.05
CA GLN A 5 -10.08 -15.53 2.34
C GLN A 5 -8.69 -15.90 1.81
N GLU A 6 -8.35 -17.19 1.81
CA GLU A 6 -7.05 -17.67 1.31
C GLU A 6 -6.93 -17.45 -0.20
N HIS A 7 -8.00 -17.73 -0.96
CA HIS A 7 -8.02 -17.46 -2.39
C HIS A 7 -7.85 -15.98 -2.71
N THR A 8 -8.53 -15.08 -2.00
CA THR A 8 -8.40 -13.63 -2.21
C THR A 8 -6.98 -13.12 -1.94
N LEU A 9 -6.31 -13.65 -0.89
CA LEU A 9 -4.94 -13.28 -0.55
C LEU A 9 -3.93 -13.78 -1.60
N GLU A 10 -4.07 -15.02 -2.04
CA GLU A 10 -3.25 -15.61 -3.11
C GLU A 10 -3.37 -14.79 -4.40
N PHE A 11 -4.59 -14.40 -4.77
CA PHE A 11 -4.82 -13.53 -5.92
C PHE A 11 -4.10 -12.20 -5.78
N LEU A 12 -4.17 -11.56 -4.62
CA LEU A 12 -3.50 -10.30 -4.34
C LEU A 12 -1.97 -10.44 -4.41
N LEU A 13 -1.41 -11.50 -3.81
CA LEU A 13 0.03 -11.78 -3.84
C LEU A 13 0.52 -12.06 -5.26
N ALA A 14 -0.30 -12.70 -6.10
CA ALA A 14 0.05 -12.87 -7.50
C ALA A 14 0.23 -11.54 -8.25
N PHE A 15 -0.27 -10.40 -7.72
CA PHE A 15 -0.05 -9.06 -8.29
C PHE A 15 1.31 -8.46 -7.96
N ASP A 16 2.13 -9.09 -7.11
CA ASP A 16 3.47 -8.57 -6.81
C ASP A 16 4.33 -8.37 -8.07
N GLY A 17 4.97 -7.21 -8.14
CA GLY A 17 5.79 -6.78 -9.27
C GLY A 17 5.01 -6.44 -10.54
N ARG A 18 3.69 -6.61 -10.58
CA ARG A 18 2.91 -6.30 -11.78
C ARG A 18 2.81 -4.79 -11.99
N ARG A 19 2.95 -4.39 -13.26
CA ARG A 19 2.59 -3.07 -13.76
C ARG A 19 1.51 -3.22 -14.80
N HIS A 20 0.42 -2.48 -14.64
CA HIS A 20 -0.64 -2.41 -15.63
C HIS A 20 -0.61 -1.05 -16.31
N TRP A 21 -0.66 -1.04 -17.63
CA TRP A 21 -0.68 0.18 -18.43
C TRP A 21 -2.11 0.45 -18.88
N TYR A 22 -2.51 1.71 -18.79
CA TYR A 22 -3.79 2.20 -19.28
C TYR A 22 -3.55 3.12 -20.48
N GLU A 23 -4.65 3.51 -21.13
CA GLU A 23 -4.64 4.54 -22.17
C GLU A 23 -3.98 5.83 -21.69
N GLN A 24 -3.51 6.63 -22.65
CA GLN A 24 -2.92 7.96 -22.41
C GLN A 24 -1.65 7.96 -21.54
N GLY A 25 -0.98 6.81 -21.34
CA GLY A 25 0.31 6.74 -20.63
C GLY A 25 0.20 6.52 -19.12
N TYR A 26 -1.00 6.37 -18.59
CA TYR A 26 -1.19 6.05 -17.17
C TYR A 26 -0.75 4.62 -16.85
N SER A 27 -0.27 4.39 -15.62
CA SER A 27 0.03 3.02 -15.17
C SER A 27 -0.18 2.81 -13.69
N THR A 28 -0.55 1.59 -13.29
CA THR A 28 -0.53 1.16 -11.90
C THR A 28 0.64 0.22 -11.64
N ARG A 29 1.25 0.32 -10.46
CA ARG A 29 2.29 -0.61 -9.98
C ARG A 29 1.83 -1.25 -8.68
N PHE A 30 2.02 -2.55 -8.60
CA PHE A 30 1.69 -3.38 -7.44
C PHE A 30 2.99 -3.97 -6.89
N GLU A 31 3.29 -3.68 -5.64
CA GLU A 31 4.39 -4.31 -4.89
C GLU A 31 3.78 -4.86 -3.61
N ILE A 32 3.73 -6.18 -3.45
CA ILE A 32 2.94 -6.85 -2.42
C ILE A 32 3.71 -8.06 -1.92
N ARG A 33 4.07 -8.08 -0.64
CA ARG A 33 4.87 -9.14 -0.03
C ARG A 33 4.24 -9.67 1.25
N ARG A 34 4.34 -10.98 1.43
CA ARG A 34 3.97 -11.64 2.68
C ARG A 34 5.07 -11.44 3.71
N VAL A 35 4.70 -11.07 4.92
CA VAL A 35 5.58 -10.93 6.09
C VAL A 35 4.93 -11.54 7.32
N PRO A 36 5.71 -11.87 8.37
CA PRO A 36 5.13 -12.26 9.64
C PRO A 36 4.13 -11.22 10.13
N PRO A 37 2.92 -11.61 10.59
CA PRO A 37 1.97 -10.69 11.20
C PRO A 37 2.58 -9.97 12.39
N ALA A 38 2.26 -8.68 12.50
CA ALA A 38 2.64 -7.83 13.63
C ALA A 38 1.44 -6.98 14.04
N PRO A 39 1.42 -6.38 15.24
CA PRO A 39 0.34 -5.46 15.61
C PRO A 39 0.11 -4.36 14.57
N SER A 40 1.17 -3.89 13.91
CA SER A 40 1.07 -2.88 12.85
C SER A 40 0.62 -3.37 11.49
N ARG A 41 0.55 -4.69 11.32
CA ARG A 41 0.28 -5.40 10.07
C ARG A 41 -0.43 -6.72 10.43
N PRO A 42 -1.66 -6.68 10.97
CA PRO A 42 -2.32 -7.87 11.48
C PRO A 42 -2.52 -8.93 10.39
N HIS A 43 -2.57 -8.50 9.13
CA HIS A 43 -2.71 -9.36 7.95
C HIS A 43 -1.39 -9.94 7.43
N GLY A 44 -0.24 -9.58 8.00
CA GLY A 44 1.06 -10.12 7.55
C GLY A 44 1.44 -9.72 6.13
N LEU A 45 1.17 -8.47 5.76
CA LEU A 45 1.45 -7.95 4.42
C LEU A 45 2.25 -6.64 4.46
N VAL A 46 3.14 -6.50 3.50
CA VAL A 46 3.70 -5.22 3.07
C VAL A 46 3.19 -4.95 1.67
N TYR A 47 2.62 -3.77 1.43
CA TYR A 47 2.27 -3.39 0.07
C TYR A 47 2.60 -1.93 -0.25
N SER A 48 2.80 -1.66 -1.53
CA SER A 48 2.75 -0.36 -2.17
C SER A 48 1.95 -0.48 -3.47
N LEU A 49 0.83 0.25 -3.56
CA LEU A 49 -0.05 0.31 -4.72
C LEU A 49 -0.04 1.73 -5.24
N THR A 50 0.56 1.97 -6.39
CA THR A 50 0.72 3.34 -6.92
C THR A 50 0.06 3.51 -8.29
N LEU A 51 -0.50 4.70 -8.50
CA LEU A 51 -0.94 5.19 -9.80
C LEU A 51 0.06 6.24 -10.30
N HIS A 52 0.48 6.08 -11.54
CA HIS A 52 1.38 6.96 -12.25
C HIS A 52 0.68 7.62 -13.43
N GLY A 53 1.02 8.88 -13.67
CA GLY A 53 0.61 9.63 -14.84
C GLY A 53 1.49 9.37 -16.06
N PRO A 54 1.19 10.04 -17.18
CA PRO A 54 1.87 9.86 -18.46
C PRO A 54 3.37 10.20 -18.40
N ASP A 55 3.76 11.12 -17.52
CA ASP A 55 5.15 11.53 -17.33
C ASP A 55 5.89 10.69 -16.26
N GLY A 56 5.23 9.63 -15.77
CA GLY A 56 5.76 8.71 -14.76
C GLY A 56 5.63 9.22 -13.32
N GLU A 57 5.05 10.40 -13.11
CA GLU A 57 4.83 10.99 -11.81
C GLU A 57 3.80 10.21 -11.00
N ARG A 58 4.04 10.03 -9.69
CA ARG A 58 3.08 9.36 -8.81
C ARG A 58 1.90 10.29 -8.53
N ILE A 59 0.74 9.92 -9.04
CA ILE A 59 -0.55 10.60 -8.82
C ILE A 59 -1.18 10.14 -7.52
N MET A 60 -1.10 8.85 -7.21
CA MET A 60 -1.69 8.30 -5.97
C MET A 60 -0.87 7.13 -5.47
N GLY A 61 -0.86 6.92 -4.17
CA GLY A 61 -0.24 5.75 -3.56
C GLY A 61 -1.01 5.28 -2.34
N PHE A 62 -1.14 3.97 -2.17
CA PHE A 62 -1.52 3.33 -0.91
C PHE A 62 -0.35 2.47 -0.48
N ASP A 63 0.09 2.61 0.76
CA ASP A 63 1.11 1.73 1.28
C ASP A 63 0.93 1.52 2.79
N ASN A 64 1.56 0.46 3.28
CA ASN A 64 1.60 0.16 4.70
C ASN A 64 3.04 -0.07 5.16
N ALA A 65 4.02 0.38 4.36
CA ALA A 65 5.43 0.04 4.50
C ALA A 65 6.01 0.63 5.79
N HIS A 66 5.57 1.82 6.18
CA HIS A 66 6.06 2.56 7.35
C HIS A 66 4.91 3.09 8.21
N ALA A 67 5.09 3.09 9.53
CA ALA A 67 4.19 3.80 10.42
C ALA A 67 4.39 5.30 10.22
N VAL A 68 3.32 6.04 9.93
CA VAL A 68 3.39 7.51 9.82
C VAL A 68 3.75 8.09 11.18
N ALA A 69 4.97 8.59 11.33
CA ALA A 69 5.36 9.33 12.52
C ALA A 69 4.59 10.65 12.54
N ARG A 70 3.65 10.82 13.49
CA ARG A 70 3.00 12.11 13.73
C ARG A 70 3.73 12.92 14.81
N PRO A 71 3.93 14.23 14.61
CA PRO A 71 4.48 15.11 15.64
C PRO A 71 3.44 15.33 16.74
N GLY A 72 3.79 15.00 17.98
CA GLY A 72 2.97 15.26 19.17
C GLY A 72 3.25 14.27 20.30
N ARG A 73 3.63 14.77 21.48
CA ARG A 73 4.01 13.95 22.66
C ARG A 73 2.90 13.02 23.18
N ASN A 74 1.64 13.21 22.77
CA ASN A 74 0.45 12.50 23.29
C ASN A 74 -0.48 11.90 22.22
N ALA A 75 -0.06 11.82 20.95
CA ALA A 75 -0.91 11.22 19.92
C ALA A 75 -0.90 9.69 20.06
N LYS A 76 -2.07 9.06 20.26
CA LYS A 76 -2.20 7.59 20.17
C LYS A 76 -1.69 7.15 18.79
N ARG A 77 -0.63 6.34 18.77
CA ARG A 77 -0.13 5.73 17.52
C ARG A 77 -1.29 4.94 16.89
N PRO A 78 -1.66 5.20 15.62
CA PRO A 78 -2.43 4.24 14.86
C PRO A 78 -1.72 2.90 15.00
N THR A 79 -2.46 1.87 15.41
CA THR A 79 -1.87 0.55 15.56
C THR A 79 -1.42 0.06 14.19
N GLU A 80 -2.24 0.30 13.16
CA GLU A 80 -2.02 -0.06 11.77
C GLU A 80 -1.22 0.99 10.99
N ALA A 81 -0.39 0.53 10.05
CA ALA A 81 0.54 1.36 9.28
C ALA A 81 -0.04 1.83 7.94
N ASP A 82 -1.31 1.53 7.65
CA ASP A 82 -1.94 1.87 6.38
C ASP A 82 -2.03 3.38 6.19
N HIS A 83 -1.62 3.85 5.01
CA HIS A 83 -1.71 5.24 4.63
C HIS A 83 -1.83 5.40 3.11
N TRP A 84 -2.30 6.58 2.71
CA TRP A 84 -2.47 6.95 1.33
C TRP A 84 -1.91 8.35 1.05
N HIS A 85 -1.49 8.56 -0.19
CA HIS A 85 -0.87 9.79 -0.68
C HIS A 85 -1.65 10.34 -1.88
N ARG A 86 -1.90 11.66 -1.90
CA ARG A 86 -2.46 12.37 -3.07
C ARG A 86 -1.46 12.70 -4.15
N THR A 87 -0.16 12.64 -3.85
CA THR A 87 0.93 12.97 -4.80
C THR A 87 2.22 12.24 -4.39
N GLY A 88 3.25 12.31 -5.25
CA GLY A 88 4.62 11.90 -4.92
C GLY A 88 5.21 12.56 -3.66
N THR A 89 4.79 13.78 -3.34
CA THR A 89 5.35 14.60 -2.26
C THR A 89 4.44 14.75 -1.03
N ASP A 90 3.23 14.18 -1.08
CA ASP A 90 2.31 14.18 0.05
C ASP A 90 2.92 13.37 1.21
N PRO A 91 2.99 13.90 2.46
CA PRO A 91 3.47 13.14 3.62
C PRO A 91 2.60 11.93 3.99
N GLY A 92 1.41 11.80 3.41
CA GLY A 92 0.55 10.64 3.60
C GLY A 92 -0.43 10.82 4.74
N ARG A 93 -1.58 10.16 4.61
CA ARG A 93 -2.70 10.20 5.57
C ARG A 93 -3.09 8.77 5.91
N PRO A 94 -3.38 8.45 7.19
CA PRO A 94 -4.05 7.20 7.52
C PRO A 94 -5.43 7.15 6.86
#